data_AF-A0A2D5FF75-F1
#
_entry.id   AF-A0A2D5FF75-F1
#
_cell.length_a   1.000
_cell.length_b   1.000
_cell.length_c   1.000
_cell.angle_alpha   90.00
_cell.angle_beta   90.00
_cell.angle_gamma   90.00
#
_symmetry.space_group_name_H-M   'P 1'
#
loop_
_entity.id
_entity.type
_entity.pdbx_description
1 polymer ?
#
loop_
_entity_poly.entity_id
_entity_poly.type
_entity_poly.pdbx_seq_one_letter_code
_entity_poly.pdbx_strand_id
1 'polypeptide(L)'
;MSVIMERSTAMPHPTLVLAIATAAQNLAIGLTFGAFGLLIADLAVTFEAGRSQLSLGIALVSLVMGLLSPVLGLLLDRWSIRGTMLLGILLASAGFLLASMAMSLPVFLGAYGLLVGGGITGFGVLPAGKLAANWFPQATGRALGIVSLPILVALGPPLFGWILEMSGWRTLLRIFAGTCLCLAPFLLLLRDFPQGAAEVAGPAPREPGEGWQTTLADSRLWLLVVIGGAMFSGGIVLVTHVVQHALQLGISLPRASLLLSINGLAAIAGAALFGWLADRLRPTGALAVNLGLQALVWPFLLLQEGLPGLALATVLLGLCGGGAHPALSALLGRIYGARRFGAMLGLLTLLVIPFNFGAAPIAGLVFDRSGSYAPAFLLLSGFAVLGLLLTFVLKRRLST
;
A
#
# COMPACT_ATOMS: atom_id res chain seq x y z
N MET A 1 50.89 -21.36 -11.79
CA MET A 1 49.75 -21.58 -12.72
C MET A 1 48.86 -22.61 -12.03
N SER A 2 47.86 -22.29 -11.24
CA SER A 2 46.90 -21.18 -11.23
C SER A 2 46.39 -20.97 -9.79
N VAL A 3 46.80 -19.86 -9.16
CA VAL A 3 46.14 -19.32 -7.97
C VAL A 3 44.84 -18.72 -8.49
N ILE A 4 43.74 -19.46 -8.33
CA ILE A 4 42.40 -18.93 -8.59
C ILE A 4 42.17 -17.89 -7.51
N MET A 5 42.25 -16.63 -7.92
CA MET A 5 41.74 -15.48 -7.18
C MET A 5 40.30 -15.79 -6.74
N GLU A 6 40.11 -16.24 -5.50
CA GLU A 6 38.89 -15.94 -4.77
C GLU A 6 38.78 -14.41 -4.75
N ARG A 7 37.95 -13.88 -5.64
CA ARG A 7 37.47 -12.50 -5.50
C ARG A 7 36.76 -12.45 -4.15
N SER A 8 37.48 -11.96 -3.13
CA SER A 8 36.93 -11.36 -1.93
C SER A 8 36.01 -10.24 -2.37
N THR A 9 34.76 -10.60 -2.67
CA THR A 9 33.69 -9.65 -2.87
C THR A 9 33.37 -9.14 -1.48
N ALA A 10 33.90 -7.95 -1.16
CA ALA A 10 33.64 -7.24 0.07
C ALA A 10 32.14 -7.33 0.41
N MET A 11 31.82 -7.72 1.65
CA MET A 11 30.44 -7.92 2.06
C MET A 11 29.61 -6.66 1.75
N PRO A 12 28.40 -6.78 1.19
CA PRO A 12 27.51 -5.62 1.17
C PRO A 12 27.26 -5.22 2.62
N HIS A 13 27.56 -3.95 2.93
CA HIS A 13 27.41 -3.42 4.28
C HIS A 13 25.92 -3.54 4.68
N PRO A 14 25.56 -3.94 5.92
CA PRO A 14 24.16 -4.09 6.33
C PRO A 14 23.30 -2.85 6.05
N THR A 15 23.89 -1.65 6.13
CA THR A 15 23.22 -0.39 5.78
C THR A 15 22.89 -0.26 4.29
N LEU A 16 23.72 -0.80 3.39
CA LEU A 16 23.46 -0.83 1.95
C LEU A 16 22.25 -1.72 1.65
N VAL A 17 22.15 -2.87 2.32
CA VAL A 17 21.00 -3.78 2.19
C VAL A 17 19.72 -3.09 2.64
N LEU A 18 19.76 -2.42 3.80
CA LEU A 18 18.62 -1.67 4.31
C LEU A 18 18.22 -0.52 3.37
N ALA A 19 19.19 0.21 2.82
CA ALA A 19 18.95 1.30 1.88
C ALA A 19 18.29 0.78 0.59
N ILE A 20 18.77 -0.33 0.04
CA ILE A 20 18.20 -0.94 -1.18
C ILE A 20 16.80 -1.48 -0.91
N ALA A 21 16.55 -2.15 0.22
CA ALA A 21 15.22 -2.61 0.61
C ALA A 21 14.24 -1.43 0.75
N THR A 22 14.69 -0.35 1.39
CA THR A 22 13.90 0.87 1.56
C THR A 22 13.58 1.53 0.22
N ALA A 23 14.57 1.63 -0.68
CA ALA A 23 14.40 2.17 -2.02
C ALA A 23 13.44 1.30 -2.86
N ALA A 24 13.58 -0.03 -2.81
CA ALA A 24 12.71 -0.97 -3.51
C ALA A 24 11.24 -0.80 -3.09
N GLN A 25 10.97 -0.82 -1.79
CA GLN A 25 9.61 -0.63 -1.27
C GLN A 25 9.06 0.76 -1.61
N ASN A 26 9.87 1.80 -1.50
CA ASN A 26 9.44 3.16 -1.81
C ASN A 26 9.13 3.34 -3.30
N LEU A 27 9.94 2.77 -4.19
CA LEU A 27 9.66 2.81 -5.64
C LEU A 27 8.41 2.02 -5.99
N ALA A 28 8.23 0.83 -5.41
CA ALA A 28 7.05 -0.01 -5.61
C ALA A 28 5.75 0.72 -5.25
N ILE A 29 5.67 1.28 -4.04
CA ILE A 29 4.45 1.92 -3.53
C ILE A 29 4.32 3.36 -4.03
N GLY A 30 5.40 4.14 -4.00
CA GLY A 30 5.39 5.56 -4.32
C GLY A 30 5.12 5.88 -5.79
N LEU A 31 5.74 5.15 -6.72
CA LEU A 31 5.49 5.36 -8.16
C LEU A 31 4.10 4.91 -8.57
N THR A 32 3.55 3.89 -7.90
CA THR A 32 2.23 3.35 -8.20
C THR A 32 1.14 4.17 -7.52
N PHE A 33 1.02 4.08 -6.19
CA PHE A 33 -0.06 4.71 -5.44
C PHE A 33 0.11 6.24 -5.32
N GLY A 34 1.35 6.74 -5.23
CA GLY A 34 1.63 8.16 -5.06
C GLY A 34 1.40 9.00 -6.32
N ALA A 35 1.42 8.38 -7.50
CA ALA A 35 1.22 9.08 -8.77
C ALA A 35 -0.18 8.86 -9.38
N PHE A 36 -0.84 7.75 -9.07
CA PHE A 36 -2.04 7.33 -9.79
C PHE A 36 -3.16 8.37 -9.82
N GLY A 37 -3.48 8.99 -8.68
CA GLY A 37 -4.54 10.01 -8.60
C GLY A 37 -4.29 11.25 -9.47
N LEU A 38 -3.03 11.54 -9.80
CA LEU A 38 -2.65 12.63 -10.70
C LEU A 38 -2.90 12.26 -12.16
N LEU A 39 -2.70 11.00 -12.54
CA LEU A 39 -2.85 10.52 -13.92
C LEU A 39 -4.31 10.58 -14.40
N ILE A 40 -5.29 10.49 -13.49
CA ILE A 40 -6.70 10.32 -13.84
C ILE A 40 -7.21 11.43 -14.76
N ALA A 41 -6.85 12.69 -14.51
CA ALA A 41 -7.35 13.80 -15.32
C ALA A 41 -6.90 13.69 -16.79
N ASP A 42 -5.60 13.47 -17.02
CA ASP A 42 -5.05 13.32 -18.37
C ASP A 42 -5.55 12.06 -19.08
N LEU A 43 -5.68 10.96 -18.33
CA LEU A 43 -6.17 9.69 -18.89
C LEU A 43 -7.66 9.77 -19.25
N ALA A 44 -8.47 10.53 -18.50
CA ALA A 44 -9.88 10.76 -18.81
C ALA A 44 -10.04 11.46 -20.16
N VAL A 45 -9.22 12.48 -20.43
CA VAL A 45 -9.21 13.18 -21.72
C VAL A 45 -8.67 12.26 -22.82
N THR A 46 -7.56 11.56 -22.57
CA THR A 46 -6.89 10.75 -23.60
C THR A 46 -7.72 9.54 -24.06
N PHE A 47 -8.42 8.89 -23.13
CA PHE A 47 -9.17 7.66 -23.40
C PHE A 47 -10.70 7.85 -23.39
N GLU A 48 -11.16 9.10 -23.26
CA GLU A 48 -12.60 9.46 -23.19
C GLU A 48 -13.36 8.59 -22.18
N ALA A 49 -12.74 8.39 -21.01
CA ALA A 49 -13.16 7.40 -20.03
C ALA A 49 -13.64 8.06 -18.72
N GLY A 50 -14.64 7.44 -18.09
CA GLY A 50 -15.14 7.86 -16.78
C GLY A 50 -14.14 7.59 -15.65
N ARG A 51 -14.31 8.28 -14.52
CA ARG A 51 -13.47 8.08 -13.33
C ARG A 51 -13.58 6.66 -12.80
N SER A 52 -14.73 6.00 -12.94
CA SER A 52 -14.91 4.61 -12.53
C SER A 52 -13.99 3.66 -13.29
N GLN A 53 -13.92 3.82 -14.61
CA GLN A 53 -13.14 2.96 -15.51
C GLN A 53 -11.65 3.18 -15.30
N LEU A 54 -11.23 4.44 -15.15
CA LEU A 54 -9.83 4.76 -14.85
C LEU A 54 -9.39 4.20 -13.51
N SER A 55 -10.23 4.33 -12.48
CA SER A 55 -9.96 3.82 -11.13
C SER A 55 -9.81 2.30 -11.06
N LEU A 56 -10.23 1.56 -12.09
CA LEU A 56 -9.91 0.13 -12.21
C LEU A 56 -8.40 -0.11 -12.24
N GLY A 57 -7.58 0.85 -12.67
CA GLY A 57 -6.12 0.70 -12.68
C GLY A 57 -5.57 0.37 -11.29
N ILE A 58 -5.84 1.22 -10.30
CA ILE A 58 -5.37 1.00 -8.92
C ILE A 58 -6.12 -0.14 -8.21
N ALA A 59 -7.38 -0.38 -8.59
CA ALA A 59 -8.15 -1.52 -8.10
C ALA A 59 -7.51 -2.84 -8.54
N LEU A 60 -7.16 -2.97 -9.82
CA LEU A 60 -6.49 -4.14 -10.39
C LEU A 60 -5.10 -4.33 -9.77
N VAL A 61 -4.34 -3.25 -9.58
CA VAL A 61 -3.06 -3.32 -8.83
C VAL A 61 -3.28 -3.94 -7.45
N SER A 62 -4.26 -3.43 -6.69
CA SER A 62 -4.55 -3.91 -5.33
C SER A 62 -5.01 -5.37 -5.31
N LEU A 63 -5.82 -5.77 -6.31
CA LEU A 63 -6.28 -7.15 -6.50
C LEU A 63 -5.11 -8.09 -6.79
N VAL A 64 -4.28 -7.73 -7.77
CA VAL A 64 -3.11 -8.54 -8.16
C VAL A 64 -2.12 -8.66 -7.01
N MET A 65 -1.86 -7.56 -6.30
CA MET A 65 -1.04 -7.58 -5.09
C MET A 65 -1.58 -8.53 -4.04
N GLY A 66 -2.88 -8.44 -3.73
CA GLY A 66 -3.48 -9.29 -2.71
C GLY A 66 -3.53 -10.77 -3.11
N LEU A 67 -3.79 -11.08 -4.39
CA LEU A 67 -3.83 -12.46 -4.89
C LEU A 67 -2.44 -13.10 -5.01
N LEU A 68 -1.42 -12.33 -5.42
CA LEU A 68 -0.06 -12.85 -5.58
C LEU A 68 0.73 -12.88 -4.26
N SER A 69 0.34 -12.10 -3.25
CA SER A 69 1.06 -12.03 -1.96
C SER A 69 1.26 -13.39 -1.27
N PRO A 70 0.25 -14.28 -1.14
CA PRO A 70 0.44 -15.60 -0.55
C PRO A 70 1.40 -16.49 -1.36
N VAL A 71 1.26 -16.47 -2.69
CA VAL A 71 2.11 -17.25 -3.61
C VAL A 71 3.56 -16.77 -3.50
N LEU A 72 3.76 -15.46 -3.50
CA LEU A 72 5.07 -14.85 -3.37
C LEU A 72 5.71 -15.15 -2.01
N GLY A 73 4.94 -15.16 -0.93
CA GLY A 73 5.44 -15.55 0.39
C GLY A 73 6.02 -16.97 0.38
N LEU A 74 5.33 -17.93 -0.22
CA LEU A 74 5.82 -19.31 -0.38
C LEU A 74 7.06 -19.38 -1.29
N LEU A 75 7.09 -18.56 -2.34
CA LEU A 75 8.21 -18.49 -3.27
C LEU A 75 9.46 -17.94 -2.60
N LEU A 76 9.34 -16.86 -1.81
CA LEU A 76 10.45 -16.23 -1.08
C LEU A 76 11.05 -17.13 0.02
N ASP A 77 10.30 -18.13 0.50
CA ASP A 77 10.83 -19.12 1.45
C ASP A 77 11.66 -20.22 0.76
N ARG A 78 11.53 -20.38 -0.56
CA ARG A 78 12.20 -21.45 -1.34
C ARG A 78 13.17 -20.94 -2.40
N TRP A 79 13.00 -19.70 -2.84
CA TRP A 79 13.73 -19.09 -3.93
C TRP A 79 14.43 -17.81 -3.47
N SER A 80 15.37 -17.35 -4.29
CA SER A 80 16.19 -16.19 -3.95
C SER A 80 15.34 -14.91 -3.85
N ILE A 81 15.51 -14.17 -2.76
CA ILE A 81 14.86 -12.87 -2.56
C ILE A 81 15.33 -11.92 -3.66
N ARG A 82 16.65 -11.85 -3.91
CA ARG A 82 17.24 -11.08 -4.99
C ARG A 82 16.66 -11.41 -6.36
N GLY A 83 16.56 -12.70 -6.70
CA GLY A 83 16.01 -13.13 -7.99
C GLY A 83 14.56 -12.71 -8.17
N THR A 84 13.77 -12.84 -7.10
CA THR A 84 12.37 -12.42 -7.05
C THR A 84 12.22 -10.91 -7.24
N MET A 85 13.03 -10.11 -6.54
CA MET A 85 13.03 -8.65 -6.68
C MET A 85 13.45 -8.20 -8.09
N LEU A 86 14.43 -8.84 -8.72
CA LEU A 86 14.84 -8.52 -10.08
C LEU A 86 13.73 -8.78 -11.09
N LEU A 87 13.05 -9.93 -10.99
CA LEU A 87 11.89 -10.23 -11.83
C LEU A 87 10.75 -9.23 -11.60
N GLY A 88 10.50 -8.86 -10.35
CA GLY A 88 9.51 -7.84 -10.00
C GLY A 88 9.81 -6.48 -10.64
N ILE A 89 11.06 -6.03 -10.58
CA ILE A 89 11.49 -4.78 -11.22
C ILE A 89 11.31 -4.84 -12.73
N LEU A 90 11.79 -5.91 -13.38
CA LEU A 90 11.65 -6.06 -14.83
C LEU A 90 10.19 -6.05 -15.26
N LEU A 91 9.32 -6.74 -14.50
CA LEU A 91 7.89 -6.81 -14.76
C LEU A 91 7.21 -5.44 -14.57
N ALA A 92 7.53 -4.72 -13.49
CA ALA A 92 6.97 -3.38 -13.24
C ALA A 92 7.46 -2.36 -14.27
N SER A 93 8.75 -2.38 -14.63
CA SER A 93 9.31 -1.51 -15.65
C SER A 93 8.71 -1.78 -17.02
N ALA A 94 8.51 -3.05 -17.39
CA ALA A 94 7.79 -3.42 -18.61
C ALA A 94 6.34 -2.94 -18.55
N GLY A 95 5.67 -3.09 -17.40
CA GLY A 95 4.31 -2.59 -17.17
C GLY A 95 4.18 -1.08 -17.35
N PHE A 96 5.06 -0.30 -16.73
CA PHE A 96 5.08 1.15 -16.88
C PHE A 96 5.39 1.59 -18.32
N LEU A 97 6.34 0.92 -18.98
CA LEU A 97 6.69 1.23 -20.37
C LEU A 97 5.53 0.91 -21.32
N LEU A 98 4.91 -0.26 -21.19
CA LEU A 98 3.73 -0.64 -21.98
C LEU A 98 2.54 0.28 -21.71
N ALA A 99 2.29 0.64 -20.45
CA ALA A 99 1.26 1.61 -20.11
C ALA A 99 1.52 2.97 -20.77
N SER A 100 2.78 3.44 -20.83
CA SER A 100 3.15 4.69 -21.51
C SER A 100 2.90 4.69 -23.02
N MET A 101 2.84 3.50 -23.62
CA MET A 101 2.61 3.29 -25.06
C MET A 101 1.16 2.90 -25.34
N ALA A 102 0.30 2.83 -24.31
CA ALA A 102 -1.08 2.42 -24.47
C ALA A 102 -1.85 3.41 -25.36
N MET A 103 -2.52 2.83 -26.37
CA MET A 103 -3.41 3.55 -27.30
C MET A 103 -4.89 3.29 -26.98
N SER A 104 -5.19 2.42 -26.02
CA SER A 104 -6.54 2.15 -25.55
C SER A 104 -6.55 1.88 -24.05
N LEU A 105 -7.69 2.16 -23.41
CA LEU A 105 -7.87 1.98 -21.97
C LEU A 105 -7.64 0.52 -21.52
N PRO A 106 -8.14 -0.53 -22.19
CA PRO A 106 -7.89 -1.91 -21.76
C PRO A 106 -6.40 -2.27 -21.76
N VAL A 107 -5.63 -1.78 -22.74
CA VAL A 107 -4.17 -1.99 -22.78
C VAL A 107 -3.49 -1.28 -21.61
N PHE A 108 -3.90 -0.04 -21.32
CA PHE A 108 -3.42 0.70 -20.16
C PHE A 108 -3.73 -0.05 -18.85
N LEU A 109 -4.98 -0.48 -18.65
CA LEU A 109 -5.42 -1.20 -17.46
C LEU A 109 -4.74 -2.56 -17.30
N GLY A 110 -4.50 -3.29 -18.40
CA GLY A 110 -3.74 -4.54 -18.37
C GLY A 110 -2.28 -4.30 -17.97
N ALA A 111 -1.62 -3.32 -18.59
CA ALA A 111 -0.22 -3.00 -18.30
C ALA A 111 -0.04 -2.47 -16.87
N TYR A 112 -0.89 -1.52 -16.44
CA TYR A 112 -0.81 -0.92 -15.11
C TYR A 112 -1.35 -1.86 -14.01
N GLY A 113 -2.52 -2.45 -14.21
CA GLY A 113 -3.14 -3.33 -13.22
C GLY A 113 -2.37 -4.64 -13.02
N LEU A 114 -2.05 -5.34 -14.12
CA LEU A 114 -1.49 -6.69 -14.04
C LEU A 114 0.04 -6.69 -13.96
N LEU A 115 0.72 -5.98 -14.86
CA LEU A 115 2.18 -6.01 -14.91
C LEU A 115 2.81 -5.15 -13.82
N VAL A 116 2.37 -3.90 -13.66
CA VAL A 116 2.86 -3.07 -12.53
C VAL A 116 2.43 -3.70 -11.21
N GLY A 117 1.16 -4.09 -11.06
CA GLY A 117 0.68 -4.78 -9.85
C GLY A 117 1.48 -6.04 -9.49
N GLY A 118 1.73 -6.92 -10.45
CA GLY A 118 2.55 -8.12 -10.25
C GLY A 118 4.00 -7.78 -9.93
N GLY A 119 4.57 -6.82 -10.67
CA GLY A 119 5.93 -6.37 -10.48
C GLY A 119 6.18 -5.80 -9.09
N ILE A 120 5.37 -4.84 -8.65
CA ILE A 120 5.51 -4.24 -7.32
C ILE A 120 5.24 -5.22 -6.17
N THR A 121 4.47 -6.28 -6.40
CA THR A 121 4.35 -7.38 -5.45
C THR A 121 5.71 -8.07 -5.31
N GLY A 122 6.37 -8.35 -6.43
CA GLY A 122 7.65 -9.06 -6.53
C GLY A 122 8.88 -8.31 -6.01
N PHE A 123 8.89 -6.98 -5.93
CA PHE A 123 10.02 -6.21 -5.36
C PHE A 123 9.65 -5.25 -4.22
N GLY A 124 8.37 -5.13 -3.88
CA GLY A 124 7.87 -4.21 -2.87
C GLY A 124 7.89 -4.78 -1.46
N VAL A 125 6.76 -4.64 -0.75
CA VAL A 125 6.64 -4.82 0.71
C VAL A 125 7.16 -6.19 1.20
N LEU A 126 6.77 -7.28 0.55
CA LEU A 126 7.10 -8.64 1.01
C LEU A 126 8.60 -8.96 0.88
N PRO A 127 9.22 -8.91 -0.33
CA PRO A 127 10.65 -9.16 -0.47
C PRO A 127 11.52 -8.16 0.29
N ALA A 128 11.21 -6.86 0.26
CA ALA A 128 11.98 -5.84 0.96
C ALA A 128 11.94 -6.04 2.48
N GLY A 129 10.74 -6.37 3.01
CA GLY A 129 10.57 -6.69 4.43
C GLY A 129 11.32 -7.97 4.83
N LYS A 130 11.25 -9.04 4.02
CA LYS A 130 11.99 -10.28 4.27
C LYS A 130 13.51 -10.05 4.28
N LEU A 131 14.01 -9.29 3.31
CA LEU A 131 15.43 -8.94 3.22
C LEU A 131 15.90 -8.18 4.48
N ALA A 132 15.12 -7.20 4.94
CA ALA A 132 15.40 -6.45 6.16
C ALA A 132 15.36 -7.34 7.41
N ALA A 133 14.40 -8.25 7.50
CA ALA A 133 14.31 -9.20 8.61
C ALA A 133 15.51 -10.16 8.65
N ASN A 134 15.95 -10.67 7.50
CA ASN A 134 17.09 -11.58 7.40
C ASN A 134 18.42 -10.93 7.84
N TRP A 135 18.63 -9.65 7.49
CA TRP A 135 19.87 -8.93 7.81
C TRP A 135 19.89 -8.28 9.19
N PHE A 136 18.72 -8.07 9.79
CA PHE A 136 18.57 -7.45 11.11
C PHE A 136 17.69 -8.30 12.05
N PRO A 137 18.07 -9.55 12.38
CA PRO A 137 17.26 -10.43 13.22
C PRO A 137 17.06 -9.90 14.65
N GLN A 138 18.05 -9.16 15.18
CA GLN A 138 18.01 -8.57 16.53
C GLN A 138 17.23 -7.26 16.59
N ALA A 139 16.95 -6.63 15.44
CA ALA A 139 16.32 -5.31 15.33
C ALA A 139 15.24 -5.28 14.23
N THR A 140 14.55 -6.40 14.01
CA THR A 140 13.63 -6.59 12.88
C THR A 140 12.53 -5.53 12.83
N GLY A 141 11.92 -5.19 13.97
CA GLY A 141 10.90 -4.15 14.02
C GLY A 141 11.41 -2.78 13.56
N ARG A 142 12.63 -2.39 13.96
CA ARG A 142 13.25 -1.13 13.53
C ARG A 142 13.58 -1.15 12.03
N ALA A 143 14.12 -2.26 11.53
CA ALA A 143 14.46 -2.41 10.12
C ALA A 143 13.20 -2.37 9.23
N LEU A 144 12.15 -3.10 9.61
CA LEU A 144 10.86 -3.07 8.91
C LEU A 144 10.20 -1.69 8.96
N GLY A 145 10.31 -0.98 10.09
CA GLY A 145 9.82 0.39 10.23
C GLY A 145 10.49 1.35 9.25
N ILE A 146 11.83 1.29 9.13
CA ILE A 146 12.60 2.13 8.19
C ILE A 146 12.22 1.81 6.74
N VAL A 147 12.20 0.52 6.39
CA VAL A 147 11.89 0.06 5.02
C VAL A 147 10.46 0.43 4.61
N SER A 148 9.54 0.51 5.58
CA SER A 148 8.14 0.85 5.35
C SER A 148 7.82 2.35 5.39
N LEU A 149 8.81 3.22 5.59
CA LEU A 149 8.58 4.67 5.53
C LEU A 149 8.12 5.05 4.11
N PRO A 150 6.95 5.69 3.94
CA PRO A 150 6.39 6.07 2.65
C PRO A 150 7.02 7.36 2.10
N ILE A 151 8.35 7.44 2.05
CA ILE A 151 9.12 8.62 1.62
C ILE A 151 8.69 9.10 0.24
N LEU A 152 8.59 8.19 -0.74
CA LEU A 152 8.25 8.57 -2.11
C LEU A 152 6.77 8.94 -2.28
N VAL A 153 5.87 8.36 -1.48
CA VAL A 153 4.46 8.82 -1.44
C VAL A 153 4.37 10.21 -0.80
N ALA A 154 5.21 10.49 0.20
CA ALA A 154 5.22 11.77 0.91
C ALA A 154 5.88 12.91 0.10
N LEU A 155 6.90 12.62 -0.70
CA LEU A 155 7.70 13.65 -1.38
C LEU A 155 7.59 13.63 -2.90
N GLY A 156 7.13 12.52 -3.49
CA GLY A 156 7.03 12.32 -4.93
C GLY A 156 5.90 13.09 -5.63
N PRO A 157 4.68 13.23 -5.08
CA PRO A 157 3.55 13.80 -5.82
C PRO A 157 3.76 15.20 -6.43
N PRO A 158 4.44 16.15 -5.77
CA PRO A 158 4.73 17.47 -6.35
C PRO A 158 5.66 17.37 -7.55
N LEU A 159 6.70 16.52 -7.47
CA LEU A 159 7.59 16.23 -8.59
C LEU A 159 6.84 15.57 -9.74
N PHE A 160 5.96 14.61 -9.45
CA PHE A 160 5.16 13.94 -10.48
C PHE A 160 4.19 14.92 -11.16
N GLY A 161 3.54 15.79 -10.39
CA GLY A 161 2.66 16.84 -10.92
C GLY A 161 3.41 17.80 -11.83
N TRP A 162 4.60 18.24 -11.43
CA TRP A 162 5.44 19.11 -12.26
C TRP A 162 5.88 18.44 -13.57
N ILE A 163 6.31 17.17 -13.53
CA ILE A 163 6.66 16.41 -14.73
C ILE A 163 5.42 16.21 -15.63
N LEU A 164 4.25 15.95 -15.03
CA LEU A 164 3.00 15.79 -15.77
C LEU A 164 2.62 17.04 -16.55
N GLU A 165 2.69 18.21 -15.92
CA GLU A 165 2.38 19.48 -16.60
C GLU A 165 3.31 19.77 -17.77
N MET A 166 4.60 19.49 -17.63
CA MET A 166 5.58 19.82 -18.67
C MET A 166 5.65 18.79 -19.79
N SER A 167 5.53 17.51 -19.46
CA SER A 167 5.93 16.40 -20.35
C SER A 167 4.83 15.35 -20.56
N GLY A 168 3.70 15.48 -19.86
CA GLY A 168 2.57 14.57 -19.94
C GLY A 168 2.79 13.21 -19.29
N TRP A 169 1.68 12.46 -19.16
CA TRP A 169 1.65 11.18 -18.45
C TRP A 169 2.49 10.08 -19.09
N ARG A 170 2.64 10.08 -20.42
CA ARG A 170 3.47 9.10 -21.13
C ARG A 170 4.93 9.20 -20.72
N THR A 171 5.46 10.43 -20.65
CA THR A 171 6.84 10.66 -20.24
C THR A 171 7.04 10.30 -18.78
N LEU A 172 6.08 10.65 -17.90
CA LEU A 172 6.14 10.28 -16.48
C LEU A 172 6.26 8.76 -16.30
N LEU A 173 5.44 7.96 -17.00
CA LEU A 173 5.49 6.50 -16.88
C LEU A 173 6.80 5.92 -17.44
N ARG A 174 7.39 6.51 -18.47
CA ARG A 174 8.74 6.10 -18.96
C ARG A 174 9.82 6.40 -17.93
N ILE A 175 9.74 7.53 -17.24
CA ILE A 175 10.63 7.86 -16.12
C ILE A 175 10.47 6.85 -15.00
N PHE A 176 9.25 6.43 -14.67
CA PHE A 176 9.01 5.39 -13.66
C PHE A 176 9.63 4.05 -14.07
N ALA A 177 9.46 3.64 -15.33
CA ALA A 177 10.07 2.43 -15.86
C ALA A 177 11.61 2.47 -15.75
N GLY A 178 12.22 3.60 -16.15
CA GLY A 178 13.66 3.83 -16.04
C GLY A 178 14.16 3.84 -14.60
N THR A 179 13.45 4.51 -13.69
CA THR A 179 13.82 4.61 -12.27
C THR A 179 13.81 3.23 -11.59
N CYS A 180 12.80 2.40 -11.88
CA CYS A 180 12.77 1.01 -11.43
C CYS A 180 13.96 0.20 -11.98
N LEU A 181 14.27 0.33 -13.28
CA LEU A 181 15.42 -0.35 -13.89
C LEU A 181 16.76 0.09 -13.29
N CYS A 182 16.89 1.36 -12.91
CA CYS A 182 18.09 1.87 -12.24
C CYS A 182 18.35 1.17 -10.89
N LEU A 183 17.34 0.58 -10.25
CA LEU A 183 17.52 -0.18 -9.01
C LEU A 183 18.10 -1.60 -9.27
N ALA A 184 17.86 -2.18 -10.44
CA ALA A 184 18.30 -3.53 -10.79
C ALA A 184 19.80 -3.81 -10.58
N PRO A 185 20.76 -2.96 -11.02
CA PRO A 185 22.18 -3.22 -10.77
C PRO A 185 22.54 -3.24 -9.29
N PHE A 186 21.86 -2.44 -8.45
CA PHE A 186 22.10 -2.45 -7.00
C PHE A 186 21.60 -3.74 -6.35
N LEU A 187 20.53 -4.35 -6.87
CA LEU A 187 20.08 -5.67 -6.40
C LEU A 187 21.11 -6.77 -6.71
N LEU A 188 21.88 -6.67 -7.79
CA LEU A 188 22.92 -7.66 -8.10
C LEU A 188 24.02 -7.71 -7.03
N LEU A 189 24.22 -6.61 -6.30
CA LEU A 189 25.17 -6.50 -5.19
C LEU A 189 24.63 -7.12 -3.89
N LEU A 190 23.33 -7.43 -3.82
CA LEU A 190 22.73 -8.00 -2.63
C LEU A 190 23.01 -9.50 -2.48
N ARG A 191 22.97 -9.93 -1.21
CA ARG A 191 22.83 -11.34 -0.82
C ARG A 191 21.59 -11.48 0.06
N ASP A 192 20.89 -12.59 -0.09
CA ASP A 192 19.61 -12.83 0.61
C ASP A 192 19.79 -12.99 2.13
N PHE A 193 20.99 -13.41 2.55
CA PHE A 193 21.37 -13.59 3.95
C PHE A 193 22.76 -12.99 4.20
N PRO A 194 23.03 -12.51 5.44
CA PRO A 194 24.40 -12.31 5.89
C PRO A 194 25.17 -13.64 5.84
N GLN A 195 26.49 -13.59 5.58
CA GLN A 195 27.31 -14.80 5.44
C GLN A 195 27.18 -15.70 6.69
N GLY A 196 26.98 -17.01 6.48
CA GLY A 196 26.84 -18.02 7.54
C GLY A 196 25.43 -18.18 8.15
N ALA A 197 24.47 -17.31 7.83
CA ALA A 197 23.11 -17.38 8.42
C ALA A 197 22.15 -18.35 7.69
N ALA A 198 22.47 -18.73 6.44
CA ALA A 198 21.62 -19.62 5.64
C ALA A 198 21.52 -21.06 6.20
N GLU A 199 22.53 -21.52 6.96
CA GLU A 199 22.52 -22.86 7.60
C GLU A 199 21.62 -22.94 8.84
N VAL A 200 21.27 -21.82 9.46
CA VAL A 200 20.48 -21.80 10.71
C VAL A 200 18.99 -21.62 10.45
N ALA A 201 18.61 -21.01 9.33
CA ALA A 201 17.23 -20.73 8.95
C ALA A 201 16.58 -21.91 8.20
N GLY A 202 16.47 -23.07 8.85
CA GLY A 202 15.59 -24.13 8.37
C GLY A 202 14.12 -23.67 8.31
N PRO A 203 13.27 -24.23 7.43
CA PRO A 203 11.85 -23.89 7.41
C PRO A 203 11.25 -24.13 8.79
N ALA A 204 10.63 -23.08 9.37
CA ALA A 204 9.95 -23.21 10.65
C ALA A 204 8.96 -24.39 10.55
N PRO A 205 8.91 -25.29 11.55
CA PRO A 205 8.01 -26.43 11.52
C PRO A 205 6.58 -25.97 11.28
N ARG A 206 5.98 -26.40 10.16
CA ARG A 206 4.53 -26.30 9.96
C ARG A 206 3.88 -27.36 10.82
N GLU A 207 3.58 -27.02 12.08
CA GLU A 207 2.70 -27.86 12.86
C GLU A 207 1.30 -27.87 12.25
N PRO A 208 0.54 -28.99 12.36
CA PRO A 208 -0.82 -29.07 11.86
C PRO A 208 -1.69 -28.03 12.57
N GLY A 209 -1.88 -26.88 11.93
CA GLY A 209 -2.84 -25.89 12.41
C GLY A 209 -4.25 -26.45 12.36
N GLU A 210 -5.12 -26.00 13.27
CA GLU A 210 -6.56 -26.20 13.14
C GLU A 210 -6.99 -25.93 11.70
N GLY A 211 -7.80 -26.83 11.12
CA GLY A 211 -8.25 -26.68 9.75
C GLY A 211 -8.93 -25.33 9.52
N TRP A 212 -8.70 -24.73 8.34
CA TRP A 212 -9.26 -23.41 7.96
C TRP A 212 -10.77 -23.29 8.19
N GLN A 213 -11.50 -24.41 8.21
CA GLN A 213 -12.92 -24.48 8.54
C GLN A 213 -13.26 -23.82 9.89
N THR A 214 -12.48 -24.13 10.94
CA THR A 214 -12.67 -23.54 12.28
C THR A 214 -12.41 -22.03 12.29
N THR A 215 -11.46 -21.60 11.46
CA THR A 215 -11.05 -20.19 11.36
C THR A 215 -12.07 -19.37 10.59
N LEU A 216 -12.62 -19.92 9.50
CA LEU A 216 -13.68 -19.29 8.72
C LEU A 216 -15.02 -19.32 9.44
N ALA A 217 -15.23 -20.24 10.38
CA ALA A 217 -16.37 -20.26 11.29
C ALA A 217 -16.26 -19.21 12.42
N ASP A 218 -15.07 -18.65 12.67
CA ASP A 218 -14.89 -17.62 13.69
C ASP A 218 -15.48 -16.28 13.24
N SER A 219 -16.64 -15.93 13.83
CA SER A 219 -17.30 -14.65 13.59
C SER A 219 -16.41 -13.42 13.84
N ARG A 220 -15.37 -13.50 14.69
CA ARG A 220 -14.44 -12.39 14.96
C ARG A 220 -13.61 -12.06 13.72
N LEU A 221 -13.27 -13.06 12.90
CA LEU A 221 -12.59 -12.84 11.63
C LEU A 221 -13.41 -11.94 10.72
N TRP A 222 -14.70 -12.25 10.53
CA TRP A 222 -15.57 -11.48 9.66
C TRP A 222 -15.81 -10.05 10.15
N LEU A 223 -15.88 -9.85 11.48
CA LEU A 223 -15.89 -8.50 12.04
C LEU A 223 -14.61 -7.74 11.68
N LEU A 224 -13.44 -8.36 11.82
CA LEU A 224 -12.16 -7.75 11.44
C LEU A 224 -12.08 -7.45 9.94
N VAL A 225 -12.64 -8.30 9.09
CA VAL A 225 -12.70 -8.10 7.64
C VAL A 225 -13.48 -6.83 7.30
N VAL A 226 -14.67 -6.65 7.88
CA VAL A 226 -15.50 -5.46 7.63
C VAL A 226 -14.86 -4.20 8.23
N ILE A 227 -14.31 -4.30 9.45
CA ILE A 227 -13.57 -3.20 10.09
C ILE A 227 -12.36 -2.79 9.23
N GLY A 228 -11.57 -3.77 8.77
CA GLY A 228 -10.43 -3.53 7.89
C GLY A 228 -10.85 -2.92 6.56
N GLY A 229 -11.90 -3.45 5.93
CA GLY A 229 -12.48 -2.89 4.71
C GLY A 229 -12.89 -1.42 4.88
N ALA A 230 -13.54 -1.07 5.98
CA ALA A 230 -13.92 0.31 6.29
C ALA A 230 -12.70 1.23 6.46
N MET A 231 -11.64 0.75 7.11
CA MET A 231 -10.43 1.55 7.32
C MET A 231 -9.63 1.77 6.03
N PHE A 232 -9.45 0.73 5.22
CA PHE A 232 -8.57 0.76 4.05
C PHE A 232 -9.23 1.37 2.81
N SER A 233 -10.54 1.17 2.63
CA SER A 233 -11.28 1.76 1.50
C SER A 233 -11.18 3.29 1.48
N GLY A 234 -11.24 3.95 2.63
CA GLY A 234 -11.05 5.39 2.75
C GLY A 234 -9.68 5.84 2.24
N GLY A 235 -8.62 5.15 2.63
CA GLY A 235 -7.26 5.43 2.15
C GLY A 235 -7.14 5.30 0.62
N ILE A 236 -7.72 4.25 0.03
CA ILE A 236 -7.73 4.03 -1.43
C ILE A 236 -8.48 5.14 -2.15
N VAL A 237 -9.66 5.55 -1.66
CA VAL A 237 -10.41 6.66 -2.28
C VAL A 237 -9.66 7.98 -2.14
N LEU A 238 -9.04 8.25 -0.98
CA LEU A 238 -8.27 9.47 -0.78
C LEU A 238 -7.14 9.59 -1.80
N VAL A 239 -6.26 8.58 -1.91
CA VAL A 239 -5.11 8.65 -2.83
C VAL A 239 -5.52 8.72 -4.31
N THR A 240 -6.70 8.20 -4.64
CA THR A 240 -7.20 8.17 -6.01
C THR A 240 -7.95 9.45 -6.39
N HIS A 241 -8.80 9.97 -5.51
CA HIS A 241 -9.81 10.97 -5.89
C HIS A 241 -9.63 12.33 -5.23
N VAL A 242 -8.78 12.49 -4.20
CA VAL A 242 -8.62 13.81 -3.53
C VAL A 242 -8.08 14.89 -4.46
N VAL A 243 -7.13 14.53 -5.34
CA VAL A 243 -6.60 15.45 -6.36
C VAL A 243 -7.71 15.86 -7.32
N GLN A 244 -8.50 14.89 -7.79
CA GLN A 244 -9.61 15.13 -8.70
C GLN A 244 -10.70 16.01 -8.08
N HIS A 245 -10.95 15.88 -6.79
CA HIS A 245 -11.86 16.75 -6.06
C HIS A 245 -11.31 18.18 -5.94
N ALA A 246 -10.03 18.33 -5.62
CA ALA A 246 -9.37 19.64 -5.57
C ALA A 246 -9.38 20.36 -6.93
N LEU A 247 -9.14 19.63 -8.03
CA LEU A 247 -9.23 20.18 -9.39
C LEU A 247 -10.64 20.73 -9.71
N GLN A 248 -11.71 20.07 -9.24
CA GLN A 248 -13.08 20.57 -9.43
C GLN A 248 -13.38 21.86 -8.68
N LEU A 249 -12.65 22.12 -7.60
CA LEU A 249 -12.71 23.37 -6.84
C LEU A 249 -11.82 24.47 -7.47
N GLY A 250 -11.25 24.23 -8.65
CA GLY A 250 -10.38 25.18 -9.36
C GLY A 250 -8.95 25.26 -8.82
N ILE A 251 -8.53 24.33 -7.96
CA ILE A 251 -7.15 24.27 -7.46
C ILE A 251 -6.26 23.68 -8.57
N SER A 252 -5.11 24.30 -8.84
CA SER A 252 -4.17 23.80 -9.86
C SER A 252 -3.57 22.44 -9.50
N LEU A 253 -3.17 21.66 -10.51
CA LEU A 253 -2.58 20.32 -10.32
C LEU A 253 -1.36 20.28 -9.37
N PRO A 254 -0.40 21.23 -9.41
CA PRO A 254 0.76 21.21 -8.52
C PRO A 254 0.38 21.52 -7.08
N ARG A 255 -0.68 22.32 -6.86
CA ARG A 255 -1.20 22.59 -5.52
C ARG A 255 -2.03 21.41 -5.02
N ALA A 256 -2.83 20.79 -5.88
CA ALA A 256 -3.62 19.62 -5.54
C ALA A 256 -2.74 18.40 -5.21
N SER A 257 -1.60 18.23 -5.89
CA SER A 257 -0.67 17.13 -5.61
C SER A 257 -0.02 17.22 -4.22
N LEU A 258 0.08 18.42 -3.64
CA LEU A 258 0.53 18.60 -2.24
C LEU A 258 -0.36 17.84 -1.25
N LEU A 259 -1.65 17.62 -1.57
CA LEU A 259 -2.54 16.84 -0.70
C LEU A 259 -2.03 15.39 -0.57
N LEU A 260 -1.54 14.77 -1.64
CA LEU A 260 -0.98 13.42 -1.55
C LEU A 260 0.33 13.39 -0.75
N SER A 261 1.15 14.44 -0.86
CA SER A 261 2.34 14.61 -0.01
C SER A 261 2.00 14.74 1.46
N ILE A 262 1.02 15.59 1.77
CA ILE A 262 0.50 15.79 3.13
C ILE A 262 -0.04 14.47 3.68
N ASN A 263 -0.78 13.71 2.87
CA ASN A 263 -1.25 12.38 3.24
C ASN A 263 -0.10 11.44 3.59
N GLY A 264 0.95 11.37 2.75
CA GLY A 264 2.12 10.53 3.00
C GLY A 264 2.89 10.90 4.27
N LEU A 265 3.10 12.20 4.52
CA LEU A 265 3.72 12.71 5.73
C LEU A 265 2.88 12.43 6.98
N ALA A 266 1.56 12.66 6.90
CA ALA A 266 0.63 12.37 7.97
C ALA A 266 0.55 10.86 8.26
N ALA A 267 0.66 10.00 7.25
CA ALA A 267 0.68 8.55 7.44
C ALA A 267 1.89 8.07 8.27
N ILE A 268 3.06 8.72 8.13
CA ILE A 268 4.23 8.42 8.97
C ILE A 268 3.91 8.70 10.45
N ALA A 269 3.37 9.89 10.74
CA ALA A 269 2.96 10.26 12.10
C ALA A 269 1.83 9.35 12.62
N GLY A 270 0.91 8.97 11.72
CA GLY A 270 -0.23 8.10 12.01
C GLY A 270 0.18 6.71 12.48
N ALA A 271 1.18 6.10 11.82
CA ALA A 271 1.69 4.80 12.22
C ALA A 271 2.21 4.80 13.67
N ALA A 272 2.96 5.84 14.05
CA ALA A 272 3.45 6.01 15.42
C ALA A 272 2.31 6.32 16.41
N LEU A 273 1.43 7.26 16.06
CA LEU A 273 0.30 7.67 16.90
C LEU A 273 -0.64 6.51 17.21
N PHE A 274 -1.04 5.73 16.21
CA PHE A 274 -1.97 4.63 16.40
C PHE A 274 -1.31 3.38 17.00
N GLY A 275 0.00 3.20 16.84
CA GLY A 275 0.77 2.25 17.64
C GLY A 275 0.69 2.60 19.14
N TRP A 276 0.99 3.85 19.48
CA TRP A 276 0.89 4.35 20.85
C TRP A 276 -0.55 4.31 21.41
N LEU A 277 -1.56 4.65 20.59
CA LEU A 277 -2.97 4.53 20.98
C LEU A 277 -3.37 3.07 21.22
N ALA A 278 -2.84 2.12 20.44
CA ALA A 278 -3.13 0.70 20.63
C ALA A 278 -2.59 0.19 21.96
N ASP A 279 -1.42 0.69 22.39
CA ASP A 279 -0.84 0.37 23.70
C ASP A 279 -1.66 1.01 24.85
N ARG A 280 -2.09 2.27 24.69
CA ARG A 280 -2.79 3.04 25.73
C ARG A 280 -4.27 2.68 25.88
N LEU A 281 -4.99 2.56 24.77
CA LEU A 281 -6.45 2.38 24.73
C LEU A 281 -6.86 0.94 24.45
N ARG A 282 -5.89 0.03 24.38
CA ARG A 282 -6.02 -1.31 23.79
C ARG A 282 -6.27 -1.21 22.26
N PRO A 283 -5.96 -2.26 21.47
CA PRO A 283 -6.12 -2.19 20.03
C PRO A 283 -7.54 -1.84 19.56
N THR A 284 -8.58 -2.33 20.24
CA THR A 284 -9.98 -1.98 19.93
C THR A 284 -10.29 -0.49 20.12
N GLY A 285 -9.65 0.17 21.08
CA GLY A 285 -9.82 1.62 21.31
C GLY A 285 -9.18 2.44 20.20
N ALA A 286 -7.97 2.05 19.77
CA ALA A 286 -7.29 2.67 18.64
C ALA A 286 -8.09 2.55 17.33
N LEU A 287 -8.68 1.38 17.06
CA LEU A 287 -9.57 1.20 15.89
C LEU A 287 -10.81 2.09 15.96
N ALA A 288 -11.43 2.20 17.15
CA ALA A 288 -12.60 3.06 17.34
C ALA A 288 -12.27 4.54 17.12
N VAL A 289 -11.12 5.03 17.61
CA VAL A 289 -10.66 6.39 17.35
C VAL A 289 -10.41 6.61 15.85
N ASN A 290 -9.78 5.66 15.17
CA ASN A 290 -9.50 5.74 13.74
C ASN A 290 -10.80 5.87 12.92
N LEU A 291 -11.72 4.93 13.12
CA LEU A 291 -12.98 4.87 12.37
C LEU A 291 -13.92 6.03 12.74
N GLY A 292 -13.93 6.45 14.01
CA GLY A 292 -14.66 7.65 14.44
C GLY A 292 -14.12 8.91 13.76
N LEU A 293 -12.79 9.06 13.67
CA LEU A 293 -12.19 10.18 12.96
C LEU A 293 -12.51 10.14 11.46
N GLN A 294 -12.40 8.97 10.80
CA GLN A 294 -12.79 8.84 9.39
C GLN A 294 -14.27 9.17 9.16
N ALA A 295 -15.17 8.68 10.03
CA ALA A 295 -16.60 8.96 9.94
C ALA A 295 -16.91 10.47 9.97
N LEU A 296 -16.14 11.26 10.72
CA LEU A 296 -16.31 12.71 10.82
C LEU A 296 -15.60 13.49 9.71
N VAL A 297 -14.45 13.02 9.26
CA VAL A 297 -13.62 13.78 8.30
C VAL A 297 -14.15 13.67 6.87
N TRP A 298 -14.76 12.55 6.48
CA TRP A 298 -15.34 12.41 5.13
C TRP A 298 -16.46 13.44 4.84
N PRO A 299 -17.43 13.69 5.74
CA PRO A 299 -18.39 14.78 5.55
C PRO A 299 -17.74 16.17 5.71
N PHE A 300 -16.74 16.31 6.58
CA PHE A 300 -16.02 17.59 6.76
C PHE A 300 -15.35 18.07 5.46
N LEU A 301 -14.83 17.16 4.62
CA LEU A 301 -14.30 17.48 3.29
C LEU A 301 -15.31 18.24 2.42
N LEU A 302 -16.60 17.93 2.54
CA LEU A 302 -17.66 18.56 1.74
C LEU A 302 -17.90 20.02 2.09
N LEU A 303 -17.42 20.45 3.26
CA LEU A 303 -17.51 21.83 3.74
C LEU A 303 -16.31 22.68 3.31
N GLN A 304 -15.33 22.08 2.62
CA GLN A 304 -14.08 22.73 2.27
C GLN A 304 -14.03 23.08 0.79
N GLU A 305 -13.82 24.35 0.48
CA GLU A 305 -13.70 24.85 -0.89
C GLU A 305 -12.25 25.20 -1.28
N GLY A 306 -11.34 25.21 -0.30
CA GLY A 306 -9.96 25.67 -0.47
C GLY A 306 -8.90 24.69 0.03
N LEU A 307 -7.67 24.90 -0.45
CA LEU A 307 -6.52 24.05 -0.13
C LEU A 307 -6.26 23.88 1.38
N PRO A 308 -6.35 24.90 2.25
CA PRO A 308 -6.11 24.72 3.69
C PRO A 308 -7.07 23.73 4.35
N GLY A 309 -8.37 23.79 3.99
CA GLY A 309 -9.39 22.89 4.50
C GLY A 309 -9.18 21.45 4.03
N LEU A 310 -8.90 21.28 2.74
CA LEU A 310 -8.56 19.98 2.17
C LEU A 310 -7.28 19.39 2.77
N ALA A 311 -6.27 20.25 3.01
CA ALA A 311 -5.02 19.85 3.65
C ALA A 311 -5.26 19.33 5.07
N LEU A 312 -6.06 20.03 5.89
CA LEU A 312 -6.41 19.58 7.24
C LEU A 312 -7.13 18.23 7.21
N ALA A 313 -8.14 18.07 6.35
CA ALA A 313 -8.85 16.80 6.21
C ALA A 313 -7.90 15.67 5.76
N THR A 314 -6.98 15.99 4.84
CA THR A 314 -5.99 15.03 4.34
C THR A 314 -4.94 14.65 5.39
N VAL A 315 -4.56 15.55 6.29
CA VAL A 315 -3.75 15.22 7.47
C VAL A 315 -4.48 14.20 8.34
N LEU A 316 -5.75 14.46 8.68
CA LEU A 316 -6.52 13.59 9.57
C LEU A 316 -6.75 12.21 8.95
N LEU A 317 -7.10 12.15 7.68
CA LEU A 317 -7.25 10.87 6.96
C LEU A 317 -5.91 10.15 6.75
N GLY A 318 -4.82 10.89 6.51
CA GLY A 318 -3.47 10.31 6.41
C GLY A 318 -3.01 9.70 7.73
N LEU A 319 -3.25 10.37 8.86
CA LEU A 319 -3.01 9.81 10.20
C LEU A 319 -3.77 8.49 10.37
N CYS A 320 -5.05 8.44 9.97
CA CYS A 320 -5.86 7.23 10.01
C CYS A 320 -5.32 6.13 9.08
N GLY A 321 -4.92 6.47 7.86
CA GLY A 321 -4.40 5.52 6.87
C GLY A 321 -3.10 4.86 7.34
N GLY A 322 -2.14 5.64 7.82
CA GLY A 322 -0.89 5.13 8.38
C GLY A 322 -1.08 4.31 9.66
N GLY A 323 -2.08 4.68 10.47
CA GLY A 323 -2.40 3.99 11.71
C GLY A 323 -3.22 2.71 11.58
N ALA A 324 -3.80 2.45 10.41
CA ALA A 324 -4.70 1.31 10.21
C ALA A 324 -3.99 -0.04 10.36
N HIS A 325 -2.84 -0.22 9.71
CA HIS A 325 -2.08 -1.47 9.74
C HIS A 325 -1.58 -1.83 11.16
N PRO A 326 -0.92 -0.93 11.93
CA PRO A 326 -0.49 -1.24 13.29
C PRO A 326 -1.65 -1.60 14.23
N ALA A 327 -2.75 -0.84 14.19
CA ALA A 327 -3.89 -1.07 15.07
C ALA A 327 -4.60 -2.40 14.79
N LEU A 328 -4.81 -2.74 13.52
CA LEU A 328 -5.39 -4.02 13.11
C LEU A 328 -4.46 -5.19 13.46
N SER A 329 -3.16 -5.05 13.20
CA SER A 329 -2.16 -6.07 13.51
C SER A 329 -2.09 -6.35 15.02
N ALA A 330 -2.09 -5.30 15.85
CA ALA A 330 -2.10 -5.46 17.30
C ALA A 330 -3.36 -6.18 17.79
N LEU A 331 -4.53 -5.89 17.22
CA LEU A 331 -5.77 -6.59 17.59
C LEU A 331 -5.75 -8.05 17.12
N LEU A 332 -5.27 -8.31 15.91
CA LEU A 332 -5.18 -9.65 15.35
C LEU A 332 -4.23 -10.54 16.17
N GLY A 333 -3.06 -10.02 16.55
CA GLY A 333 -2.12 -10.71 17.41
C GLY A 333 -2.70 -11.02 18.79
N ARG A 334 -3.57 -10.15 19.31
CA ARG A 334 -4.26 -10.37 20.58
C ARG A 334 -5.36 -11.44 20.50
N ILE A 335 -6.07 -11.55 19.38
CA ILE A 335 -7.17 -12.52 19.22
C ILE A 335 -6.64 -13.92 18.91
N TYR A 336 -5.67 -14.04 17.99
CA TYR A 336 -5.20 -15.31 17.46
C TYR A 336 -3.82 -15.73 17.97
N GLY A 337 -3.17 -14.89 18.77
CA GLY A 337 -1.86 -15.14 19.34
C GLY A 337 -0.71 -15.00 18.33
N ALA A 338 0.53 -14.92 18.85
CA ALA A 338 1.73 -14.76 18.04
C ALA A 338 1.96 -15.93 17.06
N ARG A 339 1.57 -17.15 17.44
CA ARG A 339 1.83 -18.38 16.66
C ARG A 339 1.05 -18.42 15.34
N ARG A 340 -0.18 -17.89 15.31
CA ARG A 340 -1.03 -17.84 14.10
C ARG A 340 -1.07 -16.47 13.42
N PHE A 341 -0.37 -15.48 14.00
CA PHE A 341 -0.44 -14.09 13.57
C PHE A 341 -0.19 -13.90 12.06
N GLY A 342 0.91 -14.45 11.52
CA GLY A 342 1.26 -14.27 10.11
C GLY A 342 0.23 -14.89 9.15
N ALA A 343 -0.26 -16.09 9.47
CA ALA A 343 -1.28 -16.77 8.68
C ALA A 343 -2.62 -16.01 8.70
N MET A 344 -3.01 -15.50 9.88
CA MET A 344 -4.23 -14.71 10.04
C MET A 344 -4.11 -13.34 9.37
N LEU A 345 -2.94 -12.71 9.41
CA LEU A 345 -2.71 -11.43 8.75
C LEU A 345 -2.83 -11.58 7.23
N GLY A 346 -2.23 -12.63 6.66
CA GLY A 346 -2.38 -12.99 5.25
C GLY A 346 -3.85 -13.24 4.87
N LEU A 347 -4.56 -14.05 5.66
CA LEU A 347 -5.98 -14.30 5.42
C LEU A 347 -6.83 -13.02 5.50
N LEU A 348 -6.61 -12.17 6.50
CA LEU A 348 -7.30 -10.89 6.63
C LEU A 348 -7.04 -9.98 5.42
N THR A 349 -5.78 -9.84 5.01
CA THR A 349 -5.43 -9.04 3.83
C THR A 349 -6.09 -9.54 2.55
N LEU A 350 -6.21 -10.87 2.38
CA LEU A 350 -6.90 -11.49 1.25
C LEU A 350 -8.41 -11.20 1.29
N LEU A 351 -9.04 -11.36 2.46
CA LEU A 351 -10.49 -11.17 2.63
C LEU A 351 -10.93 -9.69 2.55
N VAL A 352 -10.00 -8.75 2.75
CA VAL A 352 -10.26 -7.31 2.61
C VAL A 352 -10.20 -6.84 1.15
N ILE A 353 -9.59 -7.60 0.23
CA ILE A 353 -9.43 -7.23 -1.19
C ILE A 353 -10.73 -6.74 -1.84
N PRO A 354 -11.91 -7.37 -1.67
CA PRO A 354 -13.13 -6.90 -2.32
C PRO A 354 -13.48 -5.45 -1.96
N PHE A 355 -13.23 -5.04 -0.71
CA PHE A 355 -13.45 -3.66 -0.26
C PHE A 355 -12.45 -2.71 -0.92
N ASN A 356 -11.17 -3.07 -0.97
CA ASN A 356 -10.12 -2.23 -1.56
C ASN A 356 -10.27 -2.13 -3.08
N PHE A 357 -10.60 -3.23 -3.75
CA PHE A 357 -10.86 -3.29 -5.18
C PHE A 357 -12.07 -2.43 -5.56
N GLY A 358 -13.16 -2.52 -4.79
CA GLY A 358 -14.37 -1.76 -5.06
C GLY A 358 -14.27 -0.27 -4.73
N ALA A 359 -13.45 0.12 -3.76
CA ALA A 359 -13.46 1.47 -3.17
C ALA A 359 -13.34 2.60 -4.21
N ALA A 360 -12.26 2.63 -5.01
CA ALA A 360 -12.06 3.69 -5.99
C ALA A 360 -13.02 3.61 -7.19
N PRO A 361 -13.25 2.45 -7.85
CA PRO A 361 -14.23 2.33 -8.93
C PRO A 361 -15.66 2.72 -8.52
N ILE A 362 -16.10 2.36 -7.31
CA ILE A 362 -17.42 2.75 -6.80
C ILE A 362 -17.49 4.27 -6.57
N ALA A 363 -16.46 4.87 -5.96
CA ALA A 363 -16.39 6.32 -5.80
C ALA A 363 -16.39 7.06 -7.15
N GLY A 364 -15.62 6.54 -8.12
CA GLY A 364 -15.62 7.02 -9.49
C GLY A 364 -16.98 6.87 -10.18
N LEU A 365 -17.68 5.75 -10.00
CA LEU A 365 -19.01 5.53 -10.59
C LEU A 365 -20.06 6.49 -10.02
N VAL A 366 -20.01 6.72 -8.71
CA VAL A 366 -20.85 7.73 -8.05
C VAL A 366 -20.57 9.10 -8.65
N PHE A 367 -19.30 9.44 -8.87
CA PHE A 367 -18.92 10.69 -9.51
C PHE A 367 -19.45 10.78 -10.94
N ASP A 368 -19.21 9.77 -11.78
CA ASP A 368 -19.59 9.77 -13.20
C ASP A 368 -21.10 9.95 -13.40
N ARG A 369 -21.92 9.51 -12.44
CA ARG A 369 -23.39 9.66 -12.47
C ARG A 369 -23.90 10.97 -11.88
N SER A 370 -23.23 11.50 -10.85
CA SER A 370 -23.73 12.64 -10.08
C SER A 370 -22.98 13.96 -10.35
N GLY A 371 -21.82 13.91 -10.99
CA GLY A 371 -20.90 15.04 -11.13
C GLY A 371 -20.23 15.49 -9.83
N SER A 372 -20.44 14.78 -8.72
CA SER A 372 -19.99 15.17 -7.38
C SER A 372 -19.42 13.99 -6.59
N TYR A 373 -18.41 14.25 -5.76
CA TYR A 373 -17.90 13.28 -4.80
C TYR A 373 -18.71 13.23 -3.50
N ALA A 374 -19.67 14.14 -3.30
CA ALA A 374 -20.44 14.21 -2.06
C ALA A 374 -21.08 12.87 -1.66
N PRO A 375 -21.79 12.14 -2.55
CA PRO A 375 -22.38 10.88 -2.17
C PRO A 375 -21.31 9.81 -1.87
N ALA A 376 -20.16 9.83 -2.55
CA ALA A 376 -19.07 8.89 -2.32
C ALA A 376 -18.43 9.09 -0.93
N PHE A 377 -18.20 10.34 -0.53
CA PHE A 377 -17.66 10.65 0.80
C PHE A 377 -18.67 10.32 1.90
N LEU A 378 -19.96 10.56 1.69
CA LEU A 378 -21.00 10.14 2.64
C LEU A 378 -21.10 8.62 2.76
N LEU A 379 -20.93 7.87 1.66
CA LEU A 379 -20.87 6.40 1.71
C LEU A 379 -19.67 5.91 2.52
N LEU A 380 -18.49 6.53 2.37
CA LEU A 380 -17.31 6.22 3.17
C LEU A 380 -17.51 6.57 4.65
N SER A 381 -18.15 7.70 4.94
CA SER A 381 -18.53 8.08 6.31
C SER A 381 -19.44 7.03 6.93
N GLY A 382 -20.51 6.63 6.21
CA GLY A 382 -21.43 5.58 6.66
C GLY A 382 -20.73 4.24 6.88
N PHE A 383 -19.80 3.87 6.00
CA PHE A 383 -19.03 2.64 6.16
C PHE A 383 -18.06 2.69 7.35
N ALA A 384 -17.44 3.85 7.60
CA ALA A 384 -16.63 4.08 8.79
C ALA A 384 -17.47 4.01 10.08
N VAL A 385 -18.69 4.56 10.08
CA VAL A 385 -19.66 4.41 11.20
C VAL A 385 -20.00 2.94 11.42
N LEU A 386 -20.29 2.18 10.36
CA LEU A 386 -20.53 0.74 10.48
C LEU A 386 -19.32 0.02 11.09
N GLY A 387 -18.11 0.28 10.60
CA GLY A 387 -16.87 -0.27 11.16
C GLY A 387 -16.70 0.08 12.64
N LEU A 388 -17.00 1.33 13.03
CA LEU A 388 -16.95 1.79 14.42
C LEU A 388 -17.93 1.01 15.31
N LEU A 389 -19.17 0.86 14.87
CA LEU A 389 -20.19 0.08 15.59
C LEU A 389 -19.77 -1.38 15.76
N LEU A 390 -19.26 -2.00 14.68
CA LEU A 390 -18.75 -3.37 14.73
C LEU A 390 -17.50 -3.51 15.61
N THR A 391 -16.68 -2.47 15.73
CA THR A 391 -15.56 -2.44 16.67
C THR A 391 -16.04 -2.50 18.11
N PHE A 392 -17.16 -1.82 18.46
CA PHE A 392 -17.76 -1.93 19.78
C PHE A 392 -18.38 -3.32 20.04
N VAL A 393 -19.01 -3.93 19.03
CA VAL A 393 -19.50 -5.31 19.12
C VAL A 393 -18.35 -6.28 19.38
N LEU A 394 -17.26 -6.15 18.62
CA LEU A 394 -16.06 -6.96 18.80
C LEU A 394 -15.45 -6.77 20.19
N LYS A 395 -15.37 -5.52 20.67
CA LYS A 395 -14.88 -5.21 22.02
C LYS A 395 -15.69 -5.93 23.10
N ARG A 396 -17.03 -5.95 22.99
CA ARG A 396 -17.91 -6.67 23.94
C ARG A 396 -17.65 -8.17 23.94
N ARG A 397 -17.49 -8.78 22.76
CA ARG A 397 -17.19 -10.22 22.61
C ARG A 397 -15.81 -10.63 23.12
N LEU A 398 -14.88 -9.69 23.26
CA LEU A 398 -13.56 -9.93 23.83
C LEU A 398 -13.50 -9.67 25.34
N SER A 399 -14.58 -9.14 25.94
CA SER A 399 -14.71 -8.91 27.38
C SER A 399 -15.60 -9.92 28.10
N THR A 400 -16.49 -10.59 27.36
CA THR A 400 -17.15 -11.83 27.76
C THR A 400 -16.22 -13.00 27.49
#